data_AF-A0A0B1U5M5-F1
#
_entry.id   AF-A0A0B1U5M5-F1
#
_cell.length_a   1.000
_cell.length_b   1.000
_cell.length_c   1.000
_cell.angle_alpha   90.00
_cell.angle_beta   90.00
_cell.angle_gamma   90.00
#
_symmetry.space_group_name_H-M   'P 1'
#
loop_
_entity.id
_entity.type
_entity.pdbx_description
1 polymer ?
#
loop_
_entity_poly.entity_id
_entity_poly.type
_entity_poly.pdbx_seq_one_letter_code
_entity_poly.pdbx_strand_id
1 'polypeptide(L)'
;MRIGALVPARMGSKRLPGKNAVDLGGVPLVCRTLDVLLASGVFADVTVSTESRELADLVRQRYPAGDVRILMRPDALAGDDAPLAQVADHYVENRPGLHWAGLFMPTFPFRRTERLHEAAAAIHTGYALRVQAVRPEQHWDRDYFFPVAGGVAPVFAGFPNLLRFSSTSYMLWRRETPQTHAMRLGYRLGEREYRLDVTLPETVDIDTAADLALAEKILAGARYRQTAVTTHVVGPWFVQTPAGADPEAFLAWLGPEALADPTAPPLLLQKPAPPLFTARLVSDLPELHFLNPDAQAHTWSPRYIATANTAHCLPVYQHSPCWRVIPRTAPDHETPRPVDRSGLGRPIAAEDCLVPASRVRFAADMEREAFYRGAYVLEE
;
A
#
# COMPACT_ATOMS: atom_id res chain seq x y z
N MET A 1 -24.29 -5.88 -12.54
CA MET A 1 -23.06 -5.53 -13.29
C MET A 1 -22.20 -6.79 -13.41
N ARG A 2 -21.36 -6.95 -14.45
CA ARG A 2 -20.45 -8.12 -14.55
C ARG A 2 -19.04 -7.74 -14.10
N ILE A 3 -18.57 -8.37 -13.03
CA ILE A 3 -17.25 -8.15 -12.44
C ILE A 3 -16.36 -9.34 -12.80
N GLY A 4 -15.18 -9.09 -13.35
CA GLY A 4 -14.17 -10.11 -13.62
C GLY A 4 -13.02 -10.05 -12.61
N ALA A 5 -12.37 -11.18 -12.36
CA ALA A 5 -11.19 -11.31 -11.53
C ALA A 5 -10.01 -11.82 -12.36
N LEU A 6 -8.97 -11.00 -12.45
CA LEU A 6 -7.69 -11.32 -13.05
C LEU A 6 -6.69 -11.71 -11.95
N VAL A 7 -6.13 -12.91 -12.07
CA VAL A 7 -5.07 -13.45 -11.22
C VAL A 7 -3.79 -13.55 -12.05
N PRO A 8 -2.92 -12.54 -12.03
CA PRO A 8 -1.65 -12.57 -12.76
C PRO A 8 -0.65 -13.46 -12.00
N ALA A 9 -0.25 -14.56 -12.61
CA ALA A 9 0.66 -15.51 -11.99
C ALA A 9 1.77 -15.90 -12.97
N ARG A 10 2.98 -15.36 -12.73
CA ARG A 10 4.19 -15.65 -13.52
C ARG A 10 5.14 -16.57 -12.75
N MET A 11 5.93 -17.39 -13.42
CA MET A 11 6.89 -18.29 -12.75
C MET A 11 8.27 -17.64 -12.54
N GLY A 12 8.66 -16.67 -13.36
CA GLY A 12 9.98 -16.02 -13.35
C GLY A 12 10.30 -15.08 -12.17
N SER A 13 9.84 -15.40 -10.96
CA SER A 13 10.11 -14.57 -9.78
C SER A 13 11.57 -14.67 -9.33
N LYS A 14 12.30 -13.54 -9.31
CA LYS A 14 13.74 -13.49 -8.96
C LYS A 14 14.04 -13.71 -7.47
N ARG A 15 13.22 -13.13 -6.57
CA ARG A 15 13.44 -13.16 -5.11
C ARG A 15 13.02 -14.47 -4.44
N LEU A 16 11.94 -15.07 -4.96
CA LEU A 16 11.44 -16.38 -4.56
C LEU A 16 11.06 -17.14 -5.84
N PRO A 17 11.90 -18.04 -6.34
CA PRO A 17 11.61 -18.82 -7.55
C PRO A 17 10.28 -19.57 -7.45
N GLY A 18 9.48 -19.55 -8.51
CA GLY A 18 8.20 -20.28 -8.53
C GLY A 18 7.15 -19.79 -7.52
N LYS A 19 7.33 -18.58 -6.97
CA LYS A 19 6.50 -17.98 -5.91
C LYS A 19 4.99 -18.22 -6.02
N ASN A 20 4.40 -18.07 -7.20
CA ASN A 20 2.95 -18.23 -7.35
C ASN A 20 2.47 -19.69 -7.21
N ALA A 21 3.36 -20.65 -7.39
CA ALA A 21 3.13 -22.08 -7.17
C ALA A 21 3.65 -22.59 -5.82
N VAL A 22 4.34 -21.74 -5.03
CA VAL A 22 4.82 -22.12 -3.69
C VAL A 22 3.65 -22.56 -2.83
N ASP A 23 3.87 -23.70 -2.17
CA ASP A 23 2.94 -24.22 -1.18
C ASP A 23 2.97 -23.35 0.08
N LEU A 24 1.79 -22.99 0.56
CA LEU A 24 1.61 -22.42 1.88
C LEU A 24 0.58 -23.32 2.56
N GLY A 25 0.98 -24.11 3.55
CA GLY A 25 0.11 -25.05 4.29
C GLY A 25 -0.76 -25.95 3.40
N GLY A 26 -0.15 -26.63 2.43
CA GLY A 26 -0.79 -27.62 1.55
C GLY A 26 -1.59 -27.03 0.38
N VAL A 27 -1.59 -25.71 0.19
CA VAL A 27 -2.26 -25.06 -0.93
C VAL A 27 -1.30 -24.06 -1.60
N PRO A 28 -1.06 -24.18 -2.94
CA PRO A 28 -0.28 -23.20 -3.69
C PRO A 28 -0.85 -21.79 -3.60
N LEU A 29 0.00 -20.76 -3.58
CA LEU A 29 -0.45 -19.35 -3.45
C LEU A 29 -1.51 -18.93 -4.48
N VAL A 30 -1.34 -19.33 -5.75
CA VAL A 30 -2.34 -19.07 -6.80
C VAL A 30 -3.68 -19.70 -6.46
N CYS A 31 -3.68 -20.93 -5.96
CA CYS A 31 -4.88 -21.67 -5.60
C CYS A 31 -5.58 -21.02 -4.40
N ARG A 32 -4.83 -20.57 -3.38
CA ARG A 32 -5.40 -19.84 -2.24
C ARG A 32 -6.20 -18.62 -2.67
N THR A 33 -5.68 -17.86 -3.64
CA THR A 33 -6.39 -16.70 -4.19
C THR A 33 -7.63 -17.13 -4.98
N LEU A 34 -7.52 -18.16 -5.82
CA LEU A 34 -8.65 -18.67 -6.61
C LEU A 34 -9.77 -19.21 -5.72
N ASP A 35 -9.44 -19.96 -4.67
CA ASP A 35 -10.41 -20.54 -3.73
C ASP A 35 -11.28 -19.44 -3.11
N VAL A 36 -10.66 -18.34 -2.66
CA VAL A 36 -11.38 -17.19 -2.07
C VAL A 36 -12.24 -16.46 -3.11
N LEU A 37 -11.72 -16.28 -4.33
CA LEU A 37 -12.47 -15.63 -5.41
C LEU A 37 -13.70 -16.45 -5.82
N LEU A 38 -13.56 -17.77 -5.96
CA LEU A 38 -14.67 -18.67 -6.30
C LEU A 38 -15.69 -18.76 -5.16
N ALA A 39 -15.23 -18.94 -3.92
CA ALA A 39 -16.08 -19.01 -2.74
C ALA A 39 -16.90 -17.73 -2.52
N SER A 40 -16.41 -16.58 -3.00
CA SER A 40 -17.15 -15.32 -2.88
C SER A 40 -18.44 -15.28 -3.72
N GLY A 41 -18.50 -16.00 -4.85
CA GLY A 41 -19.62 -15.91 -5.79
C GLY A 41 -19.81 -14.54 -6.45
N VAL A 42 -18.84 -13.62 -6.32
CA VAL A 42 -18.93 -12.23 -6.82
C VAL A 42 -18.63 -12.13 -8.32
N PHE A 43 -17.73 -12.98 -8.82
CA PHE A 43 -17.12 -12.79 -10.13
C PHE A 43 -17.83 -13.61 -11.20
N ALA A 44 -18.18 -12.94 -12.30
CA ALA A 44 -18.73 -13.59 -13.49
C ALA A 44 -17.64 -14.24 -14.37
N ASP A 45 -16.37 -13.96 -14.08
CA ASP A 45 -15.20 -14.51 -14.75
C ASP A 45 -14.02 -14.51 -13.78
N VAL A 46 -13.42 -15.67 -13.53
CA VAL A 46 -12.16 -15.80 -12.78
C VAL A 46 -11.11 -16.33 -13.75
N THR A 47 -10.04 -15.56 -13.97
CA THR A 47 -9.02 -15.89 -14.97
C THR A 47 -7.62 -15.81 -14.36
N VAL A 48 -6.85 -16.88 -14.53
CA VAL A 48 -5.41 -16.87 -14.32
C VAL A 48 -4.72 -16.45 -15.60
N SER A 49 -3.90 -15.40 -15.54
CA SER A 49 -3.03 -15.01 -16.65
C SER A 49 -1.59 -15.44 -16.36
N THR A 50 -1.02 -16.28 -17.22
CA THR A 50 0.30 -16.91 -17.01
C THR A 50 1.00 -17.18 -18.36
N GLU A 51 2.32 -17.12 -18.37
CA GLU A 51 3.18 -17.65 -19.45
C GLU A 51 3.56 -19.13 -19.23
N SER A 52 3.46 -19.61 -18.00
CA SER A 52 3.88 -20.97 -17.63
C SER A 52 2.80 -22.00 -17.92
N ARG A 53 3.17 -23.01 -18.74
CA ARG A 53 2.35 -24.20 -18.98
C ARG A 53 2.17 -25.04 -17.72
N GLU A 54 3.23 -25.20 -16.92
CA GLU A 54 3.19 -25.94 -15.65
C GLU A 54 2.15 -25.34 -14.69
N LEU A 55 2.14 -24.01 -14.54
CA LEU A 55 1.16 -23.35 -13.69
C LEU A 55 -0.26 -23.47 -14.25
N ALA A 56 -0.42 -23.35 -15.57
CA ALA A 56 -1.71 -23.55 -16.22
C ALA A 56 -2.25 -24.96 -15.99
N ASP A 57 -1.40 -25.97 -16.08
CA ASP A 57 -1.78 -27.37 -15.89
C ASP A 57 -2.08 -27.68 -14.43
N LEU A 58 -1.33 -27.10 -13.48
CA LEU A 58 -1.65 -27.15 -12.04
C LEU A 58 -3.06 -26.62 -11.78
N VAL A 59 -3.40 -25.45 -12.33
CA VAL A 59 -4.74 -24.86 -12.14
C VAL A 59 -5.81 -25.71 -12.82
N ARG A 60 -5.59 -26.20 -14.05
CA ARG A 60 -6.54 -27.08 -14.75
C ARG A 60 -6.81 -28.39 -14.03
N GLN A 61 -5.80 -28.94 -13.34
CA GLN A 61 -5.96 -30.17 -12.56
C GLN A 61 -6.72 -29.92 -11.26
N ARG A 62 -6.55 -28.74 -10.65
CA ARG A 62 -7.12 -28.42 -9.33
C ARG A 62 -8.58 -28.00 -9.38
N TYR A 63 -9.02 -27.37 -10.48
CA TYR A 63 -10.35 -26.76 -10.60
C TYR A 63 -11.16 -27.39 -11.75
N PRO A 64 -12.49 -27.55 -11.59
CA PRO A 64 -13.37 -27.97 -12.68
C PRO A 64 -13.27 -27.07 -13.92
N ALA A 65 -13.47 -27.68 -15.08
CA ALA A 65 -13.51 -26.94 -16.34
C ALA A 65 -14.68 -25.94 -16.33
N GLY A 66 -14.35 -24.64 -16.36
CA GLY A 66 -15.34 -23.55 -16.39
C GLY A 66 -15.27 -22.62 -15.18
N ASP A 67 -14.80 -23.12 -14.03
CA ASP A 67 -14.69 -22.32 -12.80
C ASP A 67 -13.56 -21.29 -12.91
N VAL A 68 -12.41 -21.72 -13.42
CA VAL A 68 -11.23 -20.88 -13.64
C VAL A 68 -10.79 -20.97 -15.09
N ARG A 69 -10.64 -19.81 -15.75
CA ARG A 69 -10.09 -19.72 -17.11
C ARG A 69 -8.59 -19.50 -17.08
N ILE A 70 -7.90 -20.06 -18.07
CA ILE A 70 -6.48 -19.78 -18.30
C ILE A 70 -6.36 -18.82 -19.49
N LEU A 71 -5.68 -17.70 -19.29
CA LEU A 71 -5.27 -16.78 -20.34
C LEU A 71 -3.75 -16.85 -20.50
N MET A 72 -3.29 -17.61 -21.51
CA MET A 72 -1.87 -17.68 -21.82
C MET A 72 -1.38 -16.30 -22.28
N ARG A 73 -0.30 -15.81 -21.67
CA ARG A 73 0.28 -14.52 -22.05
C ARG A 73 1.08 -14.66 -23.34
N PRO A 74 0.97 -13.71 -24.29
CA PRO A 74 1.94 -13.60 -25.36
C PRO A 74 3.32 -13.27 -24.78
N ASP A 75 4.39 -13.65 -25.49
CA ASP A 75 5.78 -13.47 -25.02
C ASP A 75 6.10 -12.02 -24.65
N ALA A 76 5.52 -11.05 -25.37
CA ALA A 76 5.65 -9.62 -25.10
C ALA A 76 5.16 -9.19 -23.70
N LEU A 77 4.28 -9.99 -23.07
CA LEU A 77 3.72 -9.75 -21.73
C LEU A 77 4.25 -10.74 -20.67
N ALA A 78 5.24 -11.57 -21.02
CA ALA A 78 5.79 -12.62 -20.16
C ALA A 78 7.09 -12.20 -19.43
N GLY A 79 7.77 -11.14 -19.90
CA GLY A 79 9.04 -10.66 -19.34
C GLY A 79 8.91 -9.95 -17.98
N ASP A 80 10.03 -9.79 -17.28
CA ASP A 80 10.12 -9.05 -16.00
C ASP A 80 9.64 -7.59 -16.11
N ASP A 81 9.86 -6.98 -17.29
CA ASP A 81 9.54 -5.58 -17.57
C ASP A 81 8.11 -5.38 -18.08
N ALA A 82 7.32 -6.45 -18.25
CA ALA A 82 5.94 -6.35 -18.72
C ALA A 82 5.06 -5.61 -17.69
N PRO A 83 4.53 -4.43 -18.01
CA PRO A 83 3.72 -3.66 -17.07
C PRO A 83 2.42 -4.41 -16.73
N LEU A 84 2.07 -4.42 -15.45
CA LEU A 84 0.84 -5.07 -14.99
C LEU A 84 -0.42 -4.46 -15.62
N ALA A 85 -0.36 -3.18 -16.00
CA ALA A 85 -1.41 -2.50 -16.75
C ALA A 85 -1.67 -3.17 -18.11
N GLN A 86 -0.62 -3.52 -18.86
CA GLN A 86 -0.77 -4.19 -20.16
C GLN A 86 -1.36 -5.60 -20.02
N VAL A 87 -1.03 -6.31 -18.95
CA VAL A 87 -1.64 -7.62 -18.63
C VAL A 87 -3.13 -7.47 -18.31
N ALA A 88 -3.50 -6.41 -17.60
CA ALA A 88 -4.88 -6.07 -17.33
C ALA A 88 -5.67 -5.66 -18.58
N ASP A 89 -5.06 -4.87 -19.47
CA ASP A 89 -5.67 -4.47 -20.75
C ASP A 89 -5.92 -5.71 -21.62
N HIS A 90 -4.92 -6.56 -21.79
CA HIS A 90 -5.04 -7.83 -22.50
C HIS A 90 -6.18 -8.71 -21.94
N TYR A 91 -6.38 -8.73 -20.62
CA TYR A 91 -7.49 -9.45 -20.00
C TYR A 91 -8.87 -8.87 -20.35
N VAL A 92 -9.01 -7.54 -20.26
CA VAL A 92 -10.27 -6.82 -20.44
C VAL A 92 -10.69 -6.74 -21.91
N GLU A 93 -9.75 -6.57 -22.84
CA GLU A 93 -9.97 -6.56 -24.29
C GLU A 93 -10.62 -7.86 -24.78
N ASN A 94 -10.20 -9.00 -24.22
CA ASN A 94 -10.75 -10.31 -24.55
C ASN A 94 -12.12 -10.60 -23.89
N ARG A 95 -12.71 -9.64 -23.16
CA ARG A 95 -13.94 -9.83 -22.37
C ARG A 95 -14.87 -8.62 -22.45
N PRO A 96 -15.45 -8.30 -23.62
CA PRO A 96 -16.26 -7.09 -23.81
C PRO A 96 -17.49 -7.01 -22.88
N GLY A 97 -18.00 -8.14 -22.37
CA GLY A 97 -19.13 -8.16 -21.45
C GLY A 97 -18.81 -7.78 -19.99
N LEU A 98 -17.53 -7.63 -19.62
CA LEU A 98 -17.15 -7.19 -18.27
C LEU A 98 -17.29 -5.68 -18.12
N HIS A 99 -17.89 -5.25 -17.01
CA HIS A 99 -18.08 -3.84 -16.64
C HIS A 99 -17.02 -3.38 -15.63
N TRP A 100 -16.54 -4.32 -14.82
CA TRP A 100 -15.50 -4.12 -13.82
C TRP A 100 -14.46 -5.22 -13.93
N ALA A 101 -13.21 -4.87 -13.64
CA ALA A 101 -12.12 -5.81 -13.51
C ALA A 101 -11.46 -5.64 -12.14
N GLY A 102 -11.20 -6.76 -11.48
CA GLY A 102 -10.41 -6.86 -10.27
C GLY A 102 -9.06 -7.52 -10.56
N LEU A 103 -8.02 -7.08 -9.88
CA LEU A 103 -6.67 -7.58 -9.97
C LEU A 103 -6.24 -8.16 -8.62
N PHE A 104 -5.94 -9.45 -8.62
CA PHE A 104 -5.69 -10.22 -7.41
C PHE A 104 -4.37 -10.97 -7.53
N MET A 105 -3.29 -10.33 -7.05
CA MET A 105 -1.95 -10.94 -7.01
C MET A 105 -1.96 -12.18 -6.08
N PRO A 106 -1.52 -13.37 -6.53
CA PRO A 106 -1.46 -14.58 -5.70
C PRO A 106 -0.71 -14.42 -4.37
N THR A 107 0.20 -13.46 -4.32
CA THR A 107 1.18 -13.24 -3.25
C THR A 107 0.57 -12.64 -1.99
N PHE A 108 -0.72 -12.29 -2.01
CA PHE A 108 -1.51 -11.92 -0.83
C PHE A 108 -2.43 -13.08 -0.44
N PRO A 109 -1.94 -14.07 0.34
CA PRO A 109 -2.68 -15.31 0.56
C PRO A 109 -3.87 -15.17 1.53
N PHE A 110 -3.91 -14.12 2.34
CA PHE A 110 -4.87 -13.97 3.44
C PHE A 110 -6.13 -13.20 3.06
N ARG A 111 -6.48 -13.16 1.76
CA ARG A 111 -7.73 -12.54 1.32
C ARG A 111 -8.94 -13.20 1.98
N ARG A 112 -9.94 -12.37 2.28
CA ARG A 112 -11.22 -12.77 2.84
C ARG A 112 -12.36 -12.59 1.85
N THR A 113 -13.31 -13.51 1.89
CA THR A 113 -14.56 -13.48 1.11
C THR A 113 -15.41 -12.26 1.47
N GLU A 114 -15.50 -11.91 2.75
CA GLU A 114 -16.25 -10.75 3.25
C GLU A 114 -15.81 -9.43 2.60
N ARG A 115 -14.49 -9.24 2.40
CA ARG A 115 -13.94 -8.06 1.71
C ARG A 115 -14.33 -8.02 0.23
N LEU A 116 -14.45 -9.17 -0.43
CA LEU A 116 -14.92 -9.25 -1.81
C LEU A 116 -16.41 -8.91 -1.92
N HIS A 117 -17.22 -9.36 -0.96
CA HIS A 117 -18.65 -8.99 -0.88
C HIS A 117 -18.83 -7.49 -0.64
N GLU A 118 -18.04 -6.90 0.26
CA GLU A 118 -18.06 -5.47 0.52
C GLU A 118 -17.65 -4.66 -0.72
N ALA A 119 -16.58 -5.06 -1.40
CA ALA A 119 -16.16 -4.45 -2.66
C ALA A 119 -17.27 -4.54 -3.72
N ALA A 120 -17.93 -5.70 -3.83
CA ALA A 120 -19.05 -5.87 -4.74
C ALA A 120 -20.22 -4.96 -4.37
N ALA A 121 -20.58 -4.86 -3.09
CA ALA A 121 -21.65 -3.98 -2.62
C ALA A 121 -21.35 -2.52 -2.97
N ALA A 122 -20.12 -2.06 -2.72
CA ALA A 122 -19.66 -0.72 -3.09
C ALA A 122 -19.78 -0.45 -4.59
N ILE A 123 -19.41 -1.42 -5.44
CA ILE A 123 -19.58 -1.33 -6.89
C ILE A 123 -21.06 -1.18 -7.28
N HIS A 124 -21.95 -1.95 -6.65
CA HIS A 124 -23.38 -1.94 -6.98
C HIS A 124 -24.09 -0.65 -6.54
N THR A 125 -23.52 0.15 -5.64
CA THR A 125 -24.05 1.50 -5.34
C THR A 125 -24.06 2.43 -6.56
N GLY A 126 -23.24 2.15 -7.58
CA GLY A 126 -23.07 3.00 -8.76
C GLY A 126 -22.28 4.29 -8.53
N TYR A 127 -21.93 4.61 -7.28
CA TYR A 127 -21.15 5.80 -6.94
C TYR A 127 -19.67 5.61 -7.28
N ALA A 128 -19.09 4.48 -6.86
CA ALA A 128 -17.67 4.20 -7.01
C ALA A 128 -17.26 3.95 -8.47
N LEU A 129 -16.08 4.43 -8.85
CA LEU A 129 -15.36 4.09 -10.09
C LEU A 129 -14.18 3.16 -9.83
N ARG A 130 -13.75 3.08 -8.57
CA ARG A 130 -12.68 2.22 -8.08
C ARG A 130 -12.99 1.70 -6.68
N VAL A 131 -12.54 0.50 -6.38
CA VAL A 131 -12.44 -0.06 -5.04
C VAL A 131 -11.00 -0.46 -4.78
N GLN A 132 -10.43 -0.05 -3.65
CA GLN A 132 -9.05 -0.32 -3.33
C GLN A 132 -8.87 -0.58 -1.84
N ALA A 133 -8.03 -1.57 -1.52
CA ALA A 133 -7.71 -1.87 -0.13
C ALA A 133 -6.77 -0.85 0.48
N VAL A 134 -7.09 -0.44 1.70
CA VAL A 134 -6.33 0.55 2.48
C VAL A 134 -6.06 0.04 3.88
N ARG A 135 -4.97 0.51 4.48
CA ARG A 135 -4.72 0.36 5.92
C ARG A 135 -5.16 1.64 6.61
N PRO A 136 -6.17 1.59 7.49
CA PRO A 136 -6.74 2.81 8.06
C PRO A 136 -5.74 3.56 8.96
N GLU A 137 -4.69 2.89 9.45
CA GLU A 137 -3.68 3.50 10.32
C GLU A 137 -2.55 4.22 9.57
N GLN A 138 -2.53 4.22 8.24
CA GLN A 138 -1.45 4.79 7.43
C GLN A 138 -1.93 5.96 6.57
N HIS A 139 -1.32 7.12 6.73
CA HIS A 139 -1.66 8.35 6.01
C HIS A 139 -0.45 8.88 5.24
N TRP A 140 -0.48 8.86 3.91
CA TRP A 140 0.70 9.22 3.10
C TRP A 140 1.16 10.67 3.24
N ASP A 141 0.20 11.57 3.42
CA ASP A 141 0.40 13.01 3.59
C ASP A 141 0.98 13.36 4.96
N ARG A 142 0.97 12.43 5.93
CA ARG A 142 1.41 12.67 7.31
C ARG A 142 2.55 11.78 7.77
N ASP A 143 2.58 10.54 7.29
CA ASP A 143 3.45 9.49 7.81
C ASP A 143 4.63 9.19 6.88
N TYR A 144 4.73 9.78 5.68
CA TYR A 144 5.79 9.44 4.74
C TYR A 144 6.65 10.63 4.36
N PHE A 145 7.96 10.39 4.37
CA PHE A 145 9.01 11.38 4.18
C PHE A 145 10.04 10.90 3.17
N PHE A 146 10.76 11.79 2.51
CA PHE A 146 11.88 11.45 1.64
C PHE A 146 13.09 12.34 1.94
N PRO A 147 14.31 11.88 1.65
CA PRO A 147 15.50 12.65 1.92
C PRO A 147 15.64 13.84 0.97
N VAL A 148 16.02 15.00 1.51
CA VAL A 148 16.37 16.23 0.78
C VAL A 148 17.66 16.82 1.36
N ALA A 149 18.24 17.81 0.69
CA ALA A 149 19.40 18.51 1.22
C ALA A 149 19.05 19.14 2.60
N GLY A 150 19.83 18.81 3.63
CA GLY A 150 19.64 19.35 4.98
C GLY A 150 18.63 18.60 5.87
N GLY A 151 17.93 17.57 5.37
CA GLY A 151 16.97 16.83 6.19
C GLY A 151 16.02 15.94 5.40
N VAL A 152 14.75 15.97 5.77
CA VAL A 152 13.67 15.22 5.13
C VAL A 152 12.47 16.11 4.89
N ALA A 153 11.65 15.73 3.92
CA ALA A 153 10.40 16.43 3.62
C ALA A 153 9.24 15.44 3.51
N PRO A 154 8.02 15.84 3.88
CA PRO A 154 6.85 15.01 3.65
C PRO A 154 6.67 14.80 2.14
N VAL A 155 6.31 13.59 1.73
CA VAL A 155 6.21 13.22 0.29
C VAL A 155 5.28 14.15 -0.50
N PHE A 156 4.31 14.78 0.17
CA PHE A 156 3.42 15.78 -0.43
C PHE A 156 3.35 17.06 0.39
N ALA A 157 4.39 17.88 0.33
CA ALA A 157 4.32 19.27 0.79
C ALA A 157 3.26 20.03 -0.03
N GLY A 158 2.09 20.29 0.55
CA GLY A 158 1.08 21.19 -0.02
C GLY A 158 -0.06 20.59 -0.84
N PHE A 159 -0.09 19.27 -1.15
CA PHE A 159 -1.19 18.67 -1.92
C PHE A 159 -1.58 17.26 -1.44
N PRO A 160 -2.35 17.12 -0.34
CA PRO A 160 -2.69 15.82 0.26
C PRO A 160 -3.64 14.95 -0.59
N ASN A 161 -4.24 15.49 -1.65
CA ASN A 161 -5.34 14.82 -2.38
C ASN A 161 -4.89 13.91 -3.52
N LEU A 162 -3.57 13.69 -3.69
CA LEU A 162 -3.02 13.15 -4.94
C LEU A 162 -2.34 11.79 -4.80
N LEU A 163 -2.27 11.17 -3.62
CA LEU A 163 -1.69 9.82 -3.54
C LEU A 163 -2.45 8.84 -2.66
N ARG A 164 -2.44 7.61 -3.16
CA ARG A 164 -3.21 6.47 -2.70
C ARG A 164 -2.31 5.61 -1.81
N PHE A 165 -2.81 5.22 -0.64
CA PHE A 165 -2.35 3.98 -0.05
C PHE A 165 -3.15 2.84 -0.66
N SER A 166 -2.49 1.92 -1.35
CA SER A 166 -3.09 0.62 -1.64
C SER A 166 -2.26 -0.43 -0.94
N SER A 167 -2.87 -1.15 -0.02
CA SER A 167 -2.50 -2.55 0.08
C SER A 167 -2.94 -3.16 -1.25
N THR A 168 -1.99 -3.63 -2.07
CA THR A 168 -2.29 -4.16 -3.41
C THR A 168 -3.00 -5.52 -3.36
N SER A 169 -3.57 -5.88 -2.21
CA SER A 169 -4.35 -7.09 -1.99
C SER A 169 -5.70 -7.04 -2.72
N TYR A 170 -6.36 -5.87 -2.80
CA TYR A 170 -7.61 -5.69 -3.55
C TYR A 170 -7.55 -4.43 -4.42
N MET A 171 -7.69 -4.61 -5.73
CA MET A 171 -7.75 -3.51 -6.69
C MET A 171 -8.84 -3.82 -7.70
N LEU A 172 -9.92 -3.04 -7.70
CA LEU A 172 -11.00 -3.16 -8.67
C LEU A 172 -11.26 -1.81 -9.30
N TRP A 173 -11.48 -1.81 -10.60
CA TRP A 173 -11.80 -0.60 -11.35
C TRP A 173 -12.87 -0.88 -12.38
N ARG A 174 -13.64 0.16 -12.66
CA ARG A 174 -14.60 0.14 -13.74
C ARG A 174 -13.84 0.14 -15.08
N ARG A 175 -14.30 -0.62 -16.07
CA ARG A 175 -13.61 -0.85 -17.36
C ARG A 175 -13.10 0.42 -18.04
N GLU A 176 -13.85 1.51 -17.94
CA GLU A 176 -13.59 2.78 -18.61
C GLU A 176 -12.64 3.71 -17.81
N THR A 177 -12.25 3.33 -16.59
CA THR A 177 -11.45 4.13 -15.66
C THR A 177 -9.91 3.93 -15.75
N PRO A 178 -9.35 2.73 -16.06
CA PRO A 178 -7.91 2.49 -16.00
C PRO A 178 -7.15 3.11 -17.17
N GLN A 179 -7.79 3.28 -18.33
CA GLN A 179 -7.23 4.07 -19.43
C GLN A 179 -7.45 5.53 -19.11
N THR A 180 -6.45 6.27 -18.61
CA THR A 180 -6.26 7.73 -18.81
C THR A 180 -7.44 8.71 -18.53
N HIS A 181 -8.65 8.26 -18.28
CA HIS A 181 -9.90 8.99 -18.40
C HIS A 181 -10.34 9.52 -17.06
N ALA A 182 -10.14 8.81 -15.94
CA ALA A 182 -10.46 9.36 -14.63
C ALA A 182 -9.77 10.73 -14.41
N MET A 183 -8.50 10.82 -14.79
CA MET A 183 -7.72 12.06 -14.69
C MET A 183 -8.01 13.04 -15.82
N ARG A 184 -8.21 12.58 -17.08
CA ARG A 184 -8.66 13.45 -18.19
C ARG A 184 -10.06 14.04 -17.98
N LEU A 185 -10.92 13.35 -17.22
CA LEU A 185 -12.26 13.81 -16.81
C LEU A 185 -12.21 14.72 -15.58
N GLY A 186 -11.01 15.06 -15.08
CA GLY A 186 -10.81 15.98 -13.97
C GLY A 186 -11.08 15.40 -12.58
N TYR A 187 -11.32 14.10 -12.45
CA TYR A 187 -11.52 13.48 -11.14
C TYR A 187 -10.19 13.41 -10.39
N ARG A 188 -10.21 13.82 -9.11
CA ARG A 188 -9.07 13.61 -8.20
C ARG A 188 -8.96 12.12 -7.86
N LEU A 189 -7.75 11.64 -7.55
CA LEU A 189 -7.51 10.21 -7.33
C LEU A 189 -8.35 9.59 -6.19
N GLY A 190 -8.81 10.39 -5.22
CA GLY A 190 -9.72 9.96 -4.15
C GLY A 190 -11.21 10.26 -4.38
N GLU A 191 -11.59 10.89 -5.48
CA GLU A 191 -13.00 11.11 -5.81
C GLU A 191 -13.61 9.83 -6.38
N ARG A 192 -14.82 9.48 -5.92
CA ARG A 192 -15.56 8.29 -6.35
C ARG A 192 -14.76 6.99 -6.16
N GLU A 193 -13.91 6.93 -5.14
CA GLU A 193 -13.23 5.71 -4.71
C GLU A 193 -13.90 5.18 -3.44
N TYR A 194 -14.15 3.87 -3.40
CA TYR A 194 -14.49 3.19 -2.16
C TYR A 194 -13.24 2.58 -1.55
N ARG A 195 -12.94 2.96 -0.31
CA ARG A 195 -11.81 2.45 0.46
C ARG A 195 -12.24 1.21 1.21
N LEU A 196 -11.51 0.12 0.99
CA LEU A 196 -11.76 -1.15 1.63
C LEU A 196 -10.74 -1.33 2.77
N ASP A 197 -11.17 -1.15 4.00
CA ASP A 197 -10.27 -1.28 5.15
C ASP A 197 -9.87 -2.76 5.33
N VAL A 198 -8.57 -3.03 5.32
CA VAL A 198 -8.03 -4.38 5.46
C VAL A 198 -7.16 -4.55 6.70
N THR A 199 -7.13 -5.77 7.21
CA THR A 199 -6.32 -6.13 8.38
C THR A 199 -4.84 -6.31 8.02
N LEU A 200 -3.96 -6.32 9.04
CA LEU A 200 -2.53 -6.54 8.86
C LEU A 200 -2.22 -7.86 8.10
N PRO A 201 -2.82 -9.03 8.43
CA PRO A 201 -2.62 -10.25 7.64
C PRO A 201 -2.98 -10.12 6.16
N GLU A 202 -4.08 -9.45 5.83
CA GLU A 202 -4.53 -9.22 4.44
C GLU A 202 -3.56 -8.36 3.62
N THR A 203 -2.57 -7.74 4.27
CA THR A 203 -1.53 -6.94 3.63
C THR A 203 -0.20 -7.67 3.45
N VAL A 204 -0.06 -8.90 3.96
CA VAL A 204 1.15 -9.72 3.78
C VAL A 204 1.29 -10.06 2.30
N ASP A 205 2.34 -9.50 1.69
CA ASP A 205 2.78 -9.81 0.32
C ASP A 205 3.98 -10.73 0.41
N ILE A 206 3.82 -11.99 0.00
CA ILE A 206 4.92 -12.94 -0.05
C ILE A 206 5.83 -12.55 -1.20
N ASP A 207 7.06 -12.14 -0.90
CA ASP A 207 8.08 -11.76 -1.87
C ASP A 207 9.43 -12.45 -1.64
N THR A 208 9.67 -12.86 -0.39
CA THR A 208 10.89 -13.48 0.11
C THR A 208 10.58 -14.72 0.95
N ALA A 209 11.60 -15.49 1.29
CA ALA A 209 11.48 -16.61 2.22
C ALA A 209 11.03 -16.18 3.64
N ALA A 210 11.42 -14.98 4.07
CA ALA A 210 10.99 -14.44 5.37
C ALA A 210 9.49 -14.15 5.40
N ASP A 211 8.93 -13.62 4.29
CA ASP A 211 7.49 -13.38 4.18
C ASP A 211 6.70 -14.70 4.16
N LEU A 212 7.24 -15.73 3.48
CA LEU A 212 6.65 -17.06 3.48
C LEU A 212 6.62 -17.65 4.91
N ALA A 213 7.74 -17.59 5.63
CA ALA A 213 7.81 -18.06 7.02
C ALA A 213 6.85 -17.30 7.95
N LEU A 214 6.69 -15.98 7.78
CA LEU A 214 5.67 -15.21 8.48
C LEU A 214 4.26 -15.70 8.15
N ALA A 215 3.97 -15.93 6.87
CA ALA A 215 2.67 -16.43 6.42
C ALA A 215 2.38 -17.83 6.99
N GLU A 216 3.36 -18.72 7.07
CA GLU A 216 3.22 -20.05 7.68
C GLU A 216 2.83 -19.94 9.15
N LYS A 217 3.48 -19.05 9.91
CA LYS A 217 3.14 -18.82 11.31
C LYS A 217 1.72 -18.27 11.47
N ILE A 218 1.33 -17.28 10.65
CA ILE A 218 -0.03 -16.73 10.65
C ILE A 218 -1.05 -17.84 10.34
N LEU A 219 -0.75 -18.69 9.36
CA LEU A 219 -1.61 -19.81 9.00
C LEU A 219 -1.73 -20.85 10.12
N ALA A 220 -0.66 -21.06 10.89
CA ALA A 220 -0.64 -21.94 12.07
C ALA A 220 -1.40 -21.36 13.27
N GLY A 221 -1.91 -20.13 13.19
CA GLY A 221 -2.71 -19.48 14.22
C GLY A 221 -2.06 -18.28 14.88
N ALA A 222 -0.82 -17.94 14.52
CA ALA A 222 -0.14 -16.77 15.08
C ALA A 222 -0.89 -15.48 14.73
N ARG A 223 -1.05 -14.61 15.72
CA ARG A 223 -1.74 -13.33 15.58
C ARG A 223 -0.74 -12.25 15.21
N TYR A 224 -0.75 -11.87 13.94
CA TYR A 224 0.05 -10.75 13.47
C TYR A 224 -0.75 -9.45 13.58
N ARG A 225 -0.32 -8.55 14.48
CA ARG A 225 -1.01 -7.28 14.77
C ARG A 225 -0.04 -6.11 14.93
N GLN A 226 -0.57 -4.90 14.81
CA GLN A 226 0.16 -3.69 15.22
C GLN A 226 0.36 -3.71 16.74
N THR A 227 1.53 -3.31 17.18
CA THR A 227 1.84 -3.16 18.60
C THR A 227 0.90 -2.15 19.23
N ALA A 228 0.26 -2.51 20.34
CA ALA A 228 -0.59 -1.59 21.07
C ALA A 228 0.22 -0.37 21.54
N VAL A 229 -0.39 0.82 21.46
CA VAL A 229 0.27 2.08 21.81
C VAL A 229 -0.39 2.71 23.03
N THR A 230 0.42 3.32 23.90
CA THR A 230 -0.03 4.17 25.01
C THR A 230 0.41 5.60 24.72
N THR A 231 -0.48 6.56 25.00
CA THR A 231 -0.14 7.99 24.92
C THR A 231 0.12 8.53 26.31
N HIS A 232 1.30 9.10 26.52
CA HIS A 232 1.74 9.71 27.75
C HIS A 232 1.79 11.23 27.60
N VAL A 233 1.46 11.97 28.67
CA VAL A 233 1.64 13.42 28.70
C VAL A 233 2.96 13.72 29.39
N VAL A 234 3.93 14.25 28.65
CA VAL A 234 5.25 14.61 29.19
C VAL A 234 5.59 16.03 28.78
N GLY A 235 5.46 16.96 29.74
CA GLY A 235 5.67 18.39 29.49
C GLY A 235 4.78 18.93 28.37
N PRO A 236 5.35 19.51 27.29
CA PRO A 236 4.59 20.05 26.16
C PRO A 236 4.20 18.98 25.12
N TRP A 237 4.50 17.71 25.36
CA TRP A 237 4.33 16.63 24.40
C TRP A 237 3.25 15.61 24.81
N PHE A 238 2.53 15.13 23.80
CA PHE A 238 1.96 13.79 23.81
C PHE A 238 3.01 12.83 23.25
N VAL A 239 3.43 11.85 24.05
CA VAL A 239 4.44 10.86 23.69
C VAL A 239 3.74 9.52 23.53
N GLN A 240 3.72 9.01 22.29
CA GLN A 240 3.18 7.69 21.99
C GLN A 240 4.31 6.68 22.00
N THR A 241 4.14 5.61 22.77
CA THR A 241 5.07 4.49 22.87
C THR A 241 4.31 3.17 22.78
N PRO A 242 4.97 2.05 22.47
CA PRO A 242 4.43 0.72 22.69
C PRO A 242 3.96 0.55 24.14
N ALA A 243 2.81 -0.11 24.32
CA ALA A 243 2.24 -0.34 25.64
C ALA A 243 3.25 -1.06 26.56
N GLY A 244 3.52 -0.45 27.71
CA GLY A 244 4.48 -0.96 28.71
C GLY A 244 5.94 -0.59 28.44
N ALA A 245 6.24 0.16 27.38
CA ALA A 245 7.58 0.72 27.18
C ALA A 245 7.81 1.97 28.03
N ASP A 246 9.08 2.29 28.29
CA ASP A 246 9.50 3.43 29.10
C ASP A 246 9.55 4.72 28.25
N PRO A 247 8.62 5.68 28.46
CA PRO A 247 8.62 6.93 27.71
C PRO A 247 9.76 7.87 28.11
N GLU A 248 10.27 7.81 29.34
CA GLU A 248 11.37 8.68 29.79
C GLU A 248 12.69 8.25 29.13
N ALA A 249 12.94 6.94 29.07
CA ALA A 249 14.10 6.39 28.37
C ALA A 249 14.08 6.74 26.87
N PHE A 250 12.90 6.69 26.23
CA PHE A 250 12.74 7.12 24.84
C PHE A 250 13.06 8.61 24.63
N LEU A 251 12.53 9.49 25.48
CA LEU A 251 12.82 10.92 25.40
C LEU A 251 14.29 11.24 25.69
N ALA A 252 14.91 10.54 26.65
CA ALA A 252 16.33 10.67 26.95
C ALA A 252 17.18 10.25 25.74
N TRP A 253 16.81 9.16 25.06
CA TRP A 253 17.47 8.69 23.85
C TRP A 253 17.35 9.67 22.67
N LEU A 254 16.19 10.31 22.47
CA LEU A 254 16.03 11.36 21.45
C LEU A 254 17.03 12.52 21.67
N GLY A 255 17.26 12.84 22.94
CA GLY A 255 18.18 13.87 23.38
C GLY A 255 17.55 15.27 23.41
N PRO A 256 18.14 16.20 24.18
CA PRO A 256 17.56 17.53 24.44
C PRO A 256 17.48 18.39 23.17
N GLU A 257 18.42 18.25 22.25
CA GLU A 257 18.42 19.00 20.99
C GLU A 257 17.16 18.71 20.16
N ALA A 258 16.79 17.43 20.02
CA ALA A 258 15.62 17.00 19.25
C ALA A 258 14.30 17.49 19.89
N LEU A 259 14.28 17.69 21.20
CA LEU A 259 13.12 18.11 21.99
C LEU A 259 13.08 19.62 22.29
N ALA A 260 14.08 20.39 21.84
CA ALA A 260 14.24 21.80 22.19
C ALA A 260 13.12 22.73 21.71
N ASP A 261 12.40 22.37 20.64
CA ASP A 261 11.34 23.20 20.05
C ASP A 261 9.99 22.46 20.05
N PRO A 262 9.08 22.80 20.99
CA PRO A 262 7.73 22.26 21.06
C PRO A 262 6.87 22.47 19.81
N THR A 263 7.22 23.42 18.93
CA THR A 263 6.46 23.70 17.71
C THR A 263 6.92 22.85 16.53
N ALA A 264 8.09 22.21 16.64
CA ALA A 264 8.71 21.36 15.62
C ALA A 264 9.06 19.98 16.21
N PRO A 265 8.08 19.06 16.36
CA PRO A 265 8.31 17.75 16.95
C PRO A 265 9.37 16.95 16.17
N PRO A 266 10.22 16.16 16.86
CA PRO A 266 11.15 15.27 16.19
C PRO A 266 10.40 14.14 15.47
N LEU A 267 10.98 13.65 14.38
CA LEU A 267 10.46 12.51 13.63
C LEU A 267 11.28 11.26 13.95
N LEU A 268 10.59 10.17 14.31
CA LEU A 268 11.19 8.85 14.32
C LEU A 268 10.85 8.11 13.02
N LEU A 269 11.81 8.01 12.13
CA LEU A 269 11.63 7.43 10.81
C LEU A 269 12.12 5.98 10.75
N GLN A 270 11.48 5.18 9.92
CA GLN A 270 11.92 3.81 9.62
C GLN A 270 11.82 3.57 8.12
N LYS A 271 12.62 2.63 7.61
CA LYS A 271 12.34 2.11 6.26
C LYS A 271 11.00 1.37 6.32
N PRO A 272 10.08 1.59 5.37
CA PRO A 272 8.88 0.76 5.27
C PRO A 272 9.30 -0.72 5.20
N ALA A 273 8.83 -1.51 6.15
CA ALA A 273 9.08 -2.95 6.22
C ALA A 273 7.78 -3.70 5.89
N PRO A 274 7.85 -4.91 5.31
CA PRO A 274 6.66 -5.74 5.14
C PRO A 274 5.89 -5.91 6.47
N PRO A 275 4.55 -5.99 6.40
CA PRO A 275 3.76 -5.89 5.19
C PRO A 275 3.66 -4.43 4.77
N LEU A 276 3.75 -4.21 3.45
CA LEU A 276 3.46 -2.99 2.69
C LEU A 276 4.68 -2.22 2.19
N PHE A 277 4.96 -2.44 0.91
CA PHE A 277 5.18 -1.32 -0.01
C PHE A 277 5.01 -1.75 -1.47
N THR A 278 3.95 -1.26 -2.13
CA THR A 278 4.07 -0.89 -3.55
C THR A 278 3.34 0.43 -3.73
N ALA A 279 4.00 1.54 -3.38
CA ALA A 279 3.63 2.80 -4.00
C ALA A 279 3.98 2.66 -5.48
N ARG A 280 2.96 2.48 -6.33
CA ARG A 280 3.12 2.67 -7.76
C ARG A 280 2.69 4.10 -8.05
N LEU A 281 3.66 5.01 -8.14
CA LEU A 281 3.47 6.15 -9.03
C LEU A 281 3.34 5.55 -10.44
N VAL A 282 2.19 5.75 -11.06
CA VAL A 282 1.91 5.18 -12.36
C VAL A 282 2.94 5.74 -13.33
N SER A 283 3.79 4.85 -13.87
CA SER A 283 4.89 5.15 -14.80
C SER A 283 4.46 5.80 -16.10
N ASP A 284 3.15 5.82 -16.35
CA ASP A 284 2.59 6.00 -17.68
C ASP A 284 2.18 7.45 -17.95
N LEU A 285 2.56 8.40 -17.09
CA LEU A 285 2.13 9.79 -17.21
C LEU A 285 3.25 10.80 -16.95
N PRO A 286 4.14 11.06 -17.93
CA PRO A 286 4.88 12.32 -17.98
C PRO A 286 3.94 13.56 -18.01
N GLU A 287 2.64 13.35 -18.25
CA GLU A 287 1.58 14.38 -18.31
C GLU A 287 0.89 14.67 -16.96
N LEU A 288 1.28 14.02 -15.86
CA LEU A 288 0.87 14.52 -14.55
C LEU A 288 1.49 15.91 -14.36
N HIS A 289 0.67 16.94 -14.11
CA HIS A 289 1.10 18.31 -13.81
C HIS A 289 2.33 18.32 -12.86
N PHE A 290 2.38 17.42 -11.88
CA PHE A 290 3.41 17.36 -10.83
C PHE A 290 4.70 16.64 -11.24
N LEU A 291 4.70 15.97 -12.39
CA LEU A 291 5.87 15.29 -12.98
C LEU A 291 6.52 16.09 -14.11
N ASN A 292 5.95 17.26 -14.47
CA ASN A 292 6.63 18.24 -15.31
C ASN A 292 7.82 18.84 -14.52
N PRO A 293 9.02 18.98 -15.13
CA PRO A 293 10.17 19.67 -14.56
C PRO A 293 9.87 20.97 -13.80
N ASP A 294 8.92 21.79 -14.26
CA ASP A 294 8.57 23.07 -13.62
C ASP A 294 7.85 22.87 -12.27
N ALA A 295 7.03 21.82 -12.13
CA ALA A 295 6.33 21.51 -10.88
C ALA A 295 7.26 20.87 -9.82
N GLN A 296 8.40 20.34 -10.24
CA GLN A 296 9.42 19.77 -9.35
C GLN A 296 9.95 20.82 -8.37
N ALA A 297 10.16 22.05 -8.85
CA ALA A 297 10.65 23.17 -8.04
C ALA A 297 9.67 23.58 -6.92
N HIS A 298 8.40 23.22 -7.05
CA HIS A 298 7.33 23.66 -6.15
C HIS A 298 6.73 22.55 -5.27
N THR A 299 7.00 21.27 -5.58
CA THR A 299 6.37 20.12 -4.89
C THR A 299 7.37 19.18 -4.21
N TRP A 300 8.68 19.35 -4.49
CA TRP A 300 9.76 18.44 -4.10
C TRP A 300 9.50 16.95 -4.39
N SER A 301 8.63 16.59 -5.34
CA SER A 301 8.36 15.18 -5.65
C SER A 301 9.68 14.46 -6.02
N PRO A 302 10.08 13.37 -5.32
CA PRO A 302 11.32 12.68 -5.64
C PRO A 302 11.24 12.06 -7.03
N ARG A 303 12.36 12.03 -7.76
CA ARG A 303 12.48 11.20 -8.97
C ARG A 303 12.21 9.76 -8.57
N TYR A 304 11.26 9.11 -9.24
CA TYR A 304 11.05 7.70 -9.06
C TYR A 304 12.30 6.92 -9.44
N ILE A 305 12.64 5.90 -8.66
CA ILE A 305 13.57 4.87 -9.10
C ILE A 305 12.71 3.84 -9.83
N ALA A 306 12.93 3.71 -11.15
CA ALA A 306 12.34 2.62 -11.90
C ALA A 306 12.89 1.31 -11.34
N THR A 307 12.06 0.56 -10.62
CA THR A 307 12.44 -0.77 -10.16
C THR A 307 12.13 -1.81 -11.25
N ALA A 308 12.82 -2.94 -11.22
CA ALA A 308 12.75 -4.02 -12.23
C ALA A 308 11.37 -4.70 -12.37
N ASN A 309 10.31 -4.18 -11.72
CA ASN A 309 8.94 -4.68 -11.83
C ASN A 309 7.93 -3.56 -12.18
N THR A 310 8.39 -2.46 -12.80
CA THR A 310 7.59 -1.26 -13.18
C THR A 310 6.94 -0.52 -12.01
N ALA A 311 7.28 -0.84 -10.75
CA ALA A 311 6.89 -0.02 -9.61
C ALA A 311 7.90 1.13 -9.43
N HIS A 312 7.39 2.34 -9.43
CA HIS A 312 8.15 3.54 -9.10
C HIS A 312 8.16 3.73 -7.59
N CYS A 313 9.18 3.17 -6.93
CA CYS A 313 9.35 3.30 -5.50
C CYS A 313 10.09 4.59 -5.18
N LEU A 314 9.42 5.54 -4.52
CA LEU A 314 10.10 6.69 -3.93
C LEU A 314 10.99 6.18 -2.77
N PRO A 315 12.23 6.69 -2.59
CA PRO A 315 13.07 6.36 -1.45
C PRO A 315 12.50 7.01 -0.18
N VAL A 316 11.40 6.44 0.33
CA VAL A 316 10.64 7.02 1.42
C VAL A 316 10.94 6.33 2.73
N TYR A 317 10.86 7.13 3.78
CA TYR A 317 10.77 6.71 5.15
C TYR A 317 9.33 6.83 5.63
N GLN A 318 8.95 5.96 6.54
CA GLN A 318 7.70 6.02 7.26
C GLN A 318 7.95 6.52 8.68
N HIS A 319 7.12 7.42 9.18
CA HIS A 319 7.06 7.78 10.60
C HIS A 319 6.57 6.59 11.39
N SER A 320 7.28 6.23 12.47
CA SER A 320 6.95 5.06 13.28
C SER A 320 5.48 5.07 13.71
N PRO A 321 4.75 3.95 13.52
CA PRO A 321 3.35 3.86 13.94
C PRO A 321 3.17 3.67 15.45
N CYS A 322 4.25 3.40 16.19
CA CYS A 322 4.19 3.13 17.63
C CYS A 322 5.07 4.02 18.51
N TRP A 323 5.97 4.80 17.92
CA TRP A 323 6.85 5.73 18.63
C TRP A 323 6.71 7.13 18.04
N ARG A 324 6.01 8.04 18.72
CA ARG A 324 5.75 9.39 18.23
C ARG A 324 5.88 10.44 19.32
N VAL A 325 6.34 11.61 18.93
CA VAL A 325 6.28 12.83 19.74
C VAL A 325 5.36 13.81 19.03
N ILE A 326 4.29 14.21 19.70
CA ILE A 326 3.23 15.05 19.14
C ILE A 326 3.11 16.28 20.03
N PRO A 327 3.10 17.52 19.50
CA PRO A 327 2.95 18.69 20.33
C PRO A 327 1.55 18.73 20.93
N ARG A 328 1.42 19.17 22.19
CA ARG A 328 0.10 19.31 22.83
C ARG A 328 -0.79 20.37 22.21
N THR A 329 -0.21 21.24 21.39
CA THR A 329 -0.92 22.22 20.56
C THR A 329 -1.38 21.64 19.24
N ALA A 330 -1.05 20.37 18.93
CA ALA A 330 -1.61 19.69 17.77
C ALA A 330 -3.13 19.72 17.87
N PRO A 331 -3.85 20.06 16.79
CA PRO A 331 -5.30 20.09 16.81
C PRO A 331 -5.82 18.70 17.19
N ASP A 332 -6.66 18.65 18.22
CA ASP A 332 -7.46 17.47 18.54
C ASP A 332 -8.36 17.13 17.34
N HIS A 333 -8.92 15.92 17.33
CA HIS A 333 -9.90 15.53 16.34
C HIS A 333 -11.19 16.35 16.53
N GLU A 334 -11.23 17.58 16.01
CA GLU A 334 -12.40 18.45 16.07
C GLU A 334 -13.45 18.02 15.04
N THR A 335 -14.73 18.33 15.32
CA THR A 335 -15.81 18.16 14.35
C THR A 335 -15.49 18.98 13.09
N PRO A 336 -15.61 18.40 11.87
CA PRO A 336 -15.30 19.10 10.64
C PRO A 336 -16.08 20.42 10.55
N ARG A 337 -15.37 21.55 10.49
CA ARG A 337 -15.99 22.86 10.20
C ARG A 337 -15.89 23.14 8.70
N PRO A 338 -16.80 23.95 8.13
CA PRO A 338 -16.63 24.46 6.78
C PRO A 338 -15.27 25.14 6.66
N VAL A 339 -14.38 24.55 5.86
CA VAL A 339 -13.04 25.07 5.62
C VAL A 339 -13.16 26.26 4.69
N ASP A 340 -12.56 27.40 5.05
CA ASP A 340 -12.38 28.49 4.11
C ASP A 340 -11.50 28.00 2.96
N ARG A 341 -12.12 27.89 1.78
CA ARG A 341 -11.49 27.40 0.56
C ARG A 341 -10.78 28.52 -0.23
N SER A 342 -10.80 29.77 0.26
CA SER A 342 -10.17 30.92 -0.40
C SER A 342 -8.65 30.75 -0.59
N GLY A 343 -8.01 29.91 0.22
CA GLY A 343 -6.59 29.53 0.12
C GLY A 343 -6.31 28.20 -0.59
N LEU A 344 -7.33 27.43 -0.99
CA LEU A 344 -7.11 26.16 -1.72
C LEU A 344 -6.46 26.45 -3.08
N GLY A 345 -5.29 25.86 -3.33
CA GLY A 345 -4.52 26.04 -4.55
C GLY A 345 -3.36 27.02 -4.44
N ARG A 346 -3.15 27.67 -3.28
CA ARG A 346 -1.85 28.31 -3.00
C ARG A 346 -0.83 27.21 -2.67
N PRO A 347 0.26 27.06 -3.45
CA PRO A 347 1.31 26.11 -3.12
C PRO A 347 1.90 26.52 -1.77
N ILE A 348 1.98 25.58 -0.83
CA ILE A 348 2.88 25.75 0.31
C ILE A 348 4.29 25.73 -0.28
N ALA A 349 5.13 26.71 0.06
CA ALA A 349 6.50 26.68 -0.41
C ALA A 349 7.13 25.43 0.19
N ALA A 350 7.78 24.63 -0.65
CA ALA A 350 8.20 23.32 -0.20
C ALA A 350 9.19 23.47 0.97
N GLU A 351 10.01 24.53 0.98
CA GLU A 351 10.91 24.92 2.08
C GLU A 351 10.22 25.03 3.44
N ASP A 352 8.95 25.45 3.47
CA ASP A 352 8.15 25.59 4.70
C ASP A 352 7.82 24.22 5.34
N CYS A 353 7.99 23.13 4.60
CA CYS A 353 7.75 21.75 5.03
C CYS A 353 9.03 20.97 5.33
N LEU A 354 10.22 21.61 5.29
CA LEU A 354 11.48 20.95 5.61
C LEU A 354 11.53 20.55 7.09
N VAL A 355 11.87 19.30 7.36
CA VAL A 355 12.28 18.85 8.70
C VAL A 355 13.80 18.68 8.73
N PRO A 356 14.54 19.49 9.50
CA PRO A 356 16.00 19.43 9.55
C PRO A 356 16.51 18.06 10.02
N ALA A 357 17.68 17.63 9.53
CA ALA A 357 18.30 16.36 9.92
C ALA A 357 18.50 16.22 11.43
N SER A 358 18.77 17.32 12.16
CA SER A 358 18.90 17.31 13.62
C SER A 358 17.64 16.86 14.36
N ARG A 359 16.46 17.02 13.73
CA ARG A 359 15.15 16.62 14.25
C ARG A 359 14.73 15.22 13.85
N VAL A 360 15.53 14.50 13.06
CA VAL A 360 15.23 13.16 12.59
C VAL A 360 16.05 12.14 13.37
N ARG A 361 15.41 11.05 13.75
CA ARG A 361 16.05 9.84 14.27
C ARG A 361 15.52 8.63 13.50
N PHE A 362 16.29 7.54 13.46
CA PHE A 362 15.84 6.31 12.81
C PHE A 362 15.54 5.22 13.82
N ALA A 363 14.43 4.51 13.62
CA ALA A 363 14.02 3.40 14.48
C ALA A 363 15.09 2.29 14.52
N ALA A 364 15.82 2.08 13.43
CA ALA A 364 16.92 1.12 13.35
C ALA A 364 18.04 1.41 14.37
N ASP A 365 18.26 2.68 14.72
CA ASP A 365 19.24 3.07 15.73
C ASP A 365 18.75 2.77 17.15
N MET A 366 17.43 2.68 17.33
CA MET A 366 16.76 2.38 18.59
C MET A 366 16.63 0.87 18.84
N GLU A 367 16.78 0.01 17.82
CA GLU A 367 16.57 -1.44 17.92
C GLU A 367 17.43 -2.14 18.99
N ARG A 368 18.55 -1.52 19.37
CA ARG A 368 19.48 -2.03 20.39
C ARG A 368 19.13 -1.60 21.81
N GLU A 369 18.19 -0.68 21.97
CA GLU A 369 17.80 -0.14 23.26
C GLU A 369 16.86 -1.11 24.00
N ALA A 370 17.04 -1.23 25.32
CA ALA A 370 16.26 -2.18 26.13
C ALA A 370 14.75 -1.89 26.12
N PHE A 371 14.38 -0.60 25.99
CA PHE A 371 13.00 -0.15 25.94
C PHE A 371 12.35 -0.32 24.55
N TYR A 372 13.14 -0.61 23.51
CA TYR A 372 12.63 -0.71 22.15
C TYR A 372 11.68 -1.89 21.99
N ARG A 373 10.57 -1.63 21.28
CA ARG A 373 9.62 -2.63 20.81
C ARG A 373 9.23 -2.25 19.39
N GLY A 374 9.15 -3.25 18.51
CA GLY A 374 8.81 -3.05 17.11
C GLY A 374 7.37 -2.55 16.91
N ALA A 375 7.09 -2.08 15.69
CA ALA A 375 5.77 -1.60 15.27
C ALA A 375 4.71 -2.69 15.12
N TYR A 376 5.16 -3.92 14.90
CA TYR A 376 4.31 -5.07 14.69
C TYR A 376 4.76 -6.20 15.60
N VAL A 377 3.80 -6.95 16.13
CA VAL A 377 4.04 -8.13 16.95
C VAL A 377 3.41 -9.33 16.29
N LEU A 378 4.12 -10.45 16.37
CA LEU A 378 3.61 -11.76 16.04
C LEU A 378 3.49 -12.53 17.35
N GLU A 379 2.26 -12.84 17.74
CA GLU A 379 1.95 -13.64 18.93
C GLU A 379 1.68 -15.07 18.49
N GLU A 380 2.56 -15.99 18.87
CA GLU A 380 2.46 -17.42 18.54
C GLU A 380 1.40 -18.14 19.37
#